data_AF-K2CNE3-F1
#
_entry.id   AF-K2CNE3-F1
#
_cell.length_a   1.000
_cell.length_b   1.000
_cell.length_c   1.000
_cell.angle_alpha   90.00
_cell.angle_beta   90.00
_cell.angle_gamma   90.00
#
_symmetry.space_group_name_H-M   'P 1'
#
loop_
_entity.id
_entity.type
_entity.pdbx_description
1 polymer ?
#
loop_
_entity_poly.entity_id
_entity_poly.type
_entity_poly.pdbx_seq_one_letter_code
_entity_poly.pdbx_strand_id
1 'polypeptide(L)'
;MQRALAGVSQTVTYQWNLSMKVYVVTYSSETLVIPFHRCEILFRPQGRPDEKKFENIRIAPPTSYSSRGLKEKSQSLTVNSTEHEVLIDTAGMTYLTAEYFTEESPGPRMFEEIEVKGWLRSHHTTEPVSFEAIFELQRRENEESERMLGEWRFVRREGEVD
;
A
#
# COMPACT_ATOMS: atom_id res chain seq x y z
N MET A 1 -17.00 14.91 1.82
CA MET A 1 -16.55 16.32 1.73
C MET A 1 -15.70 16.41 0.47
N GLN A 2 -16.25 17.00 -0.60
CA GLN A 2 -15.63 17.08 -1.93
C GLN A 2 -14.44 18.05 -1.91
N ARG A 3 -13.24 17.58 -2.28
CA ARG A 3 -12.15 18.46 -2.71
C ARG A 3 -12.35 18.73 -4.21
N ALA A 4 -12.87 19.91 -4.53
CA ALA A 4 -12.75 20.49 -5.85
C ALA A 4 -11.27 20.81 -6.10
N LEU A 5 -10.63 20.10 -7.02
CA LEU A 5 -9.25 20.34 -7.43
C LEU A 5 -9.23 21.24 -8.66
N ALA A 6 -8.36 22.24 -8.61
CA ALA A 6 -8.11 23.17 -9.68
C ALA A 6 -7.70 22.45 -10.97
N GLY A 7 -8.47 22.65 -12.03
CA GLY A 7 -7.95 23.15 -13.31
C GLY A 7 -6.82 22.39 -14.02
N VAL A 8 -6.69 21.08 -13.86
CA VAL A 8 -6.02 20.20 -14.83
C VAL A 8 -6.84 18.93 -14.95
N SER A 9 -7.50 18.74 -16.09
CA SER A 9 -8.08 17.45 -16.47
C SER A 9 -6.93 16.47 -16.68
N GLN A 10 -6.42 15.84 -15.62
CA GLN A 10 -5.54 14.69 -15.78
C GLN A 10 -6.39 13.54 -16.35
N THR A 11 -6.11 13.15 -17.59
CA THR A 11 -6.74 12.04 -18.32
C THR A 11 -6.25 10.69 -17.82
N VAL A 12 -6.30 10.46 -16.50
CA VAL A 12 -5.90 9.19 -15.93
C VAL A 12 -6.94 8.13 -16.26
N THR A 13 -6.52 7.09 -16.98
CA THR A 13 -7.42 6.02 -17.44
C THR A 13 -7.37 4.79 -16.52
N TYR A 14 -6.21 4.51 -15.91
CA TYR A 14 -5.99 3.33 -15.09
C TYR A 14 -5.34 3.67 -13.76
N GLN A 15 -5.72 2.93 -12.71
CA GLN A 15 -5.20 3.07 -11.36
C GLN A 15 -4.79 1.70 -10.82
N TRP A 16 -3.55 1.62 -10.35
CA TRP A 16 -3.03 0.51 -9.57
C TRP A 16 -3.15 0.87 -8.09
N ASN A 17 -3.68 -0.06 -7.30
CA ASN A 17 -3.85 0.11 -5.86
C ASN A 17 -3.09 -0.98 -5.13
N LEU A 18 -2.11 -0.57 -4.32
CA LEU A 18 -1.47 -1.45 -3.35
C LEU A 18 -2.24 -1.35 -2.03
N SER A 19 -2.54 -2.49 -1.43
CA SER A 19 -3.07 -2.58 -0.07
C SER A 19 -2.44 -3.77 0.63
N MET A 20 -1.59 -3.50 1.62
CA MET A 20 -0.89 -4.50 2.41
C MET A 20 -1.19 -4.32 3.88
N LYS A 21 -1.53 -5.42 4.54
CA LYS A 21 -1.61 -5.47 6.00
C LYS A 21 -0.22 -5.83 6.54
N VAL A 22 0.38 -4.92 7.31
CA VAL A 22 1.75 -5.07 7.80
C VAL A 22 1.76 -4.97 9.32
N TYR A 23 2.46 -5.89 9.99
CA TYR A 23 2.70 -5.82 11.42
C TYR A 23 4.10 -5.25 11.66
N VAL A 24 4.19 -4.14 12.38
CA VAL A 24 5.45 -3.48 12.69
C VAL A 24 5.82 -3.78 14.13
N VAL A 25 7.09 -4.14 14.34
CA VAL A 25 7.69 -4.32 15.66
C VAL A 25 8.90 -3.39 15.74
N THR A 26 8.93 -2.53 16.76
CA THR A 26 10.12 -1.74 17.08
C THR A 26 10.71 -2.20 18.42
N TYR A 27 12.05 -2.21 18.49
CA TYR A 27 12.80 -2.42 19.74
C TYR A 27 13.18 -1.10 20.42
N SER A 28 12.77 0.03 19.84
CA SER A 28 12.97 1.36 20.41
C SER A 28 12.05 1.59 21.61
N SER A 29 12.57 2.24 22.65
CA SER A 29 11.75 2.81 23.73
C SER A 29 11.09 4.13 23.33
N GLU A 30 11.50 4.72 22.22
CA GLU A 30 10.94 5.94 21.65
C GLU A 30 9.97 5.62 20.51
N THR A 31 8.96 6.48 20.31
CA THR A 31 8.03 6.41 19.19
C THR A 31 8.78 6.42 17.86
N LEU A 32 8.56 5.38 17.07
CA LEU A 32 9.03 5.27 15.71
C LEU A 32 8.17 6.16 14.81
N VAL A 33 8.79 7.12 14.14
CA VAL A 33 8.12 8.00 13.17
C VAL A 33 8.55 7.61 11.77
N ILE A 34 7.61 7.29 10.89
CA ILE A 34 7.89 6.98 9.47
C ILE A 34 7.22 8.05 8.59
N PRO A 35 7.97 9.04 8.12
CA PRO A 35 7.46 10.04 7.19
C PRO A 35 7.32 9.46 5.77
N PHE A 36 6.15 9.63 5.15
CA PHE A 36 5.81 9.00 3.88
C PHE A 36 6.67 9.49 2.71
N HIS A 37 7.10 10.75 2.73
CA HIS A 37 7.96 11.34 1.69
C HIS A 37 9.38 10.75 1.66
N ARG A 38 9.81 10.03 2.72
CA ARG A 38 11.09 9.31 2.76
C ARG A 38 10.96 7.84 2.37
N CYS A 39 9.74 7.38 2.12
CA CYS A 39 9.46 6.01 1.73
C CYS A 39 9.38 5.90 0.21
N GLU A 40 9.69 4.71 -0.30
CA GLU A 40 9.59 4.39 -1.71
C GLU A 40 9.02 3.00 -1.87
N ILE A 41 8.08 2.84 -2.80
CA ILE A 41 7.51 1.54 -3.14
C ILE A 41 7.46 1.47 -4.66
N LEU A 42 8.07 0.43 -5.19
CA LEU A 42 8.14 0.13 -6.60
C LEU A 42 7.36 -1.15 -6.88
N PHE A 43 6.80 -1.27 -8.08
CA PHE A 43 6.26 -2.52 -8.57
C PHE A 43 6.69 -2.78 -10.00
N ARG A 44 6.75 -4.07 -10.33
CA ARG A 44 7.11 -4.56 -11.66
C ARG A 44 6.17 -5.69 -12.05
N PRO A 45 5.30 -5.47 -13.03
CA PRO A 45 4.52 -6.56 -13.63
C PRO A 45 5.44 -7.55 -14.35
N GLN A 46 5.10 -8.84 -14.28
CA GLN A 46 5.86 -9.90 -14.93
C GLN A 46 6.09 -9.60 -16.43
N GLY A 47 7.32 -9.79 -16.90
CA GLY A 47 7.70 -9.60 -18.30
C GLY A 47 7.87 -8.14 -18.72
N ARG A 48 7.72 -7.16 -17.82
CA ARG A 48 8.08 -5.76 -18.06
C ARG A 48 9.47 -5.46 -17.51
N PRO A 49 10.33 -4.74 -18.27
CA PRO A 49 11.69 -4.43 -17.82
C PRO A 49 11.72 -3.32 -16.75
N ASP A 50 10.78 -2.38 -16.82
CA ASP A 50 10.80 -1.17 -16.01
C ASP A 50 10.00 -1.32 -14.71
N GLU A 51 10.57 -0.84 -13.62
CA GLU A 51 9.87 -0.64 -12.36
C GLU A 51 9.04 0.65 -12.42
N LYS A 52 7.85 0.61 -11.82
CA LYS A 52 6.97 1.77 -11.67
C LYS A 52 6.89 2.15 -10.20
N LYS A 53 6.92 3.45 -9.91
CA LYS A 53 6.86 3.97 -8.55
C LYS A 53 5.43 4.24 -8.14
N PHE A 54 5.01 3.66 -7.02
CA PHE A 54 3.78 4.07 -6.37
C PHE A 54 3.92 5.45 -5.74
N GLU A 55 2.84 6.21 -5.82
CA GLU A 55 2.63 7.51 -5.20
C GLU A 55 1.60 7.40 -4.07
N ASN A 56 1.30 8.51 -3.40
CA ASN A 56 0.29 8.59 -2.33
C ASN A 56 0.46 7.51 -1.24
N ILE A 57 1.70 7.20 -0.88
CA ILE A 57 2.02 6.22 0.16
C ILE A 57 1.36 6.68 1.48
N ARG A 58 0.59 5.77 2.09
CA ARG A 58 -0.02 5.97 3.41
C ARG A 58 0.20 4.74 4.25
N ILE A 59 0.58 4.96 5.50
CA ILE A 59 0.60 3.92 6.53
C ILE A 59 -0.34 4.37 7.63
N ALA A 60 -1.37 3.57 7.91
CA ALA A 60 -2.41 3.92 8.87
C ALA A 60 -2.81 2.72 9.73
N PRO A 61 -3.26 2.91 10.98
CA PRO A 61 -3.82 1.82 11.76
C PRO A 61 -5.10 1.28 11.09
N PRO A 62 -5.45 0.00 11.29
CA PRO A 62 -6.77 -0.52 10.94
C PRO A 62 -7.85 0.31 11.61
N THR A 63 -8.84 0.77 10.83
CA THR A 63 -9.98 1.50 11.35
C THR A 63 -11.28 0.70 11.18
N SER A 64 -12.25 0.98 12.05
CA SER A 64 -13.60 0.45 11.92
C SER A 64 -14.62 1.56 12.09
N TYR A 65 -15.73 1.44 11.37
CA TYR A 65 -16.86 2.34 11.50
C TYR A 65 -17.84 1.77 12.52
N SER A 66 -18.17 2.57 13.54
CA SER A 66 -19.30 2.24 14.42
C SER A 66 -20.61 2.51 13.67
N SER A 67 -21.52 1.54 13.67
CA SER A 67 -22.85 1.69 13.09
C SER A 67 -23.72 2.72 13.84
N ARG A 68 -23.35 3.12 15.06
CA ARG A 68 -24.13 4.05 15.90
C ARG A 68 -23.74 5.53 15.74
N GLY A 69 -22.76 5.83 14.91
CA GLY A 69 -22.37 7.19 14.56
C GLY A 69 -21.19 7.08 13.63
N LEU A 70 -21.21 7.80 12.51
CA LEU A 70 -20.16 7.83 11.47
C LEU A 70 -18.83 8.39 12.00
N LYS A 71 -18.29 7.76 13.05
CA LYS A 71 -17.02 8.07 13.68
C LYS A 71 -16.14 6.86 13.48
N GLU A 72 -15.07 7.10 12.75
CA GLU A 72 -14.00 6.14 12.54
C GLU A 72 -13.28 5.90 13.87
N LYS A 73 -13.11 4.64 14.24
CA LYS A 73 -12.38 4.23 15.44
C LYS A 73 -11.15 3.45 15.01
N SER A 74 -9.97 3.97 15.35
CA SER A 74 -8.71 3.22 15.25
C SER A 74 -8.81 1.97 16.12
N GLN A 75 -8.45 0.83 15.53
CA GLN A 75 -8.32 -0.45 16.24
C GLN A 75 -6.92 -0.65 16.83
N SER A 76 -5.99 0.27 16.57
CA SER A 76 -4.67 0.25 17.18
C SER A 76 -4.57 1.28 18.31
N LEU A 77 -3.99 0.85 19.43
CA LEU A 77 -3.68 1.73 20.57
C LEU A 77 -2.26 2.30 20.49
N THR A 78 -1.40 1.66 19.70
CA THR A 78 0.05 1.90 19.64
C THR A 78 0.49 2.47 18.30
N VAL A 79 -0.45 2.67 17.38
CA VAL A 79 -0.21 3.25 16.05
C VAL A 79 -1.18 4.39 15.83
N ASN A 80 -0.63 5.54 15.49
CA ASN A 80 -1.36 6.73 15.05
C ASN A 80 -0.84 7.17 13.68
N SER A 81 -1.65 7.83 12.87
CA SER A 81 -1.24 8.34 11.57
C SER A 81 -1.78 9.72 11.29
N THR A 82 -1.00 10.52 10.58
CA THR A 82 -1.41 11.81 10.02
C THR A 82 -1.51 11.71 8.50
N GLU A 83 -1.64 12.85 7.81
CA GLU A 83 -1.57 12.89 6.35
C GLU A 83 -0.18 12.54 5.80
N HIS A 84 0.88 12.70 6.59
CA HIS A 84 2.27 12.67 6.10
C HIS A 84 3.20 11.68 6.81
N GLU A 85 2.76 11.10 7.93
CA GLU A 85 3.57 10.18 8.71
C GLU A 85 2.72 9.22 9.54
N VAL A 86 3.33 8.10 9.91
CA VAL A 86 2.82 7.18 10.93
C VAL A 86 3.72 7.22 12.16
N LEU A 87 3.10 7.18 13.33
CA LEU A 87 3.73 7.11 14.64
C LEU A 87 3.43 5.75 15.25
N ILE A 88 4.47 5.02 15.68
CA ILE A 88 4.38 3.67 16.21
C ILE A 88 5.12 3.63 17.55
N ASP A 89 4.37 3.55 18.65
CA ASP A 89 4.92 3.61 20.00
C ASP A 89 5.59 2.31 20.44
N THR A 90 5.07 1.16 19.98
CA THR A 90 5.62 -0.18 20.29
C THR A 90 5.45 -1.12 19.10
N ALA A 91 4.64 -2.17 19.21
CA ALA A 91 4.27 -3.03 18.10
C ALA A 91 2.82 -2.74 17.68
N GLY A 92 2.51 -2.90 16.40
CA GLY A 92 1.17 -2.62 15.93
C GLY A 92 0.90 -3.07 14.51
N MET A 93 -0.36 -3.38 14.26
CA MET A 93 -0.86 -3.65 12.92
C MET A 93 -1.12 -2.34 12.19
N THR A 94 -0.76 -2.29 10.92
CA THR A 94 -0.96 -1.16 10.01
C THR A 94 -1.45 -1.63 8.65
N TYR A 95 -2.07 -0.74 7.89
CA TYR A 95 -2.25 -0.87 6.46
C TYR A 95 -1.30 0.06 5.75
N LEU A 96 -0.51 -0.51 4.84
CA LEU A 96 0.29 0.22 3.87
C LEU A 96 -0.50 0.26 2.55
N THR A 97 -0.85 1.46 2.11
CA THR A 97 -1.54 1.68 0.85
C THR A 97 -0.75 2.63 -0.03
N ALA A 98 -0.80 2.41 -1.34
CA ALA A 98 -0.17 3.30 -2.31
C ALA A 98 -0.87 3.20 -3.67
N GLU A 99 -0.76 4.24 -4.48
CA GLU A 99 -1.50 4.38 -5.74
C GLU A 99 -0.56 4.71 -6.89
N TYR A 100 -0.79 4.13 -8.06
CA TYR A 100 -0.08 4.51 -9.27
C TYR A 100 -1.08 4.72 -10.40
N PHE A 101 -1.02 5.89 -11.01
CA PHE A 101 -1.93 6.34 -12.05
C PHE A 101 -1.23 6.31 -13.40
N THR A 102 -1.87 5.74 -14.41
CA THR A 102 -1.29 5.63 -15.74
C THR A 102 -2.34 5.70 -16.85
N GLU A 103 -1.91 6.14 -18.02
CA GLU A 103 -2.67 6.05 -19.27
C GLU A 103 -2.35 4.74 -20.01
N GLU A 104 -1.28 4.04 -19.63
CA GLU A 104 -0.88 2.78 -20.24
C GLU A 104 -1.89 1.68 -19.86
N SER A 105 -2.56 1.15 -20.89
CA SER A 105 -3.44 -0.01 -20.72
C SER A 105 -2.64 -1.24 -20.30
N PRO A 106 -3.12 -2.05 -19.33
CA PRO A 106 -2.49 -3.32 -19.00
C PRO A 106 -2.54 -4.32 -20.18
N GLY A 107 -3.30 -4.03 -21.23
CA GLY A 107 -3.49 -4.87 -22.40
C GLY A 107 -4.63 -5.87 -22.21
N PRO A 108 -4.89 -6.73 -23.22
CA PRO A 108 -6.00 -7.67 -23.20
C PRO A 108 -5.77 -8.86 -22.24
N ARG A 109 -4.52 -9.13 -21.87
CA ARG A 109 -4.15 -10.19 -20.94
C ARG A 109 -3.48 -9.60 -19.72
N MET A 110 -4.03 -9.90 -18.55
CA MET A 110 -3.48 -9.47 -17.27
C MET A 110 -2.16 -10.20 -16.97
N PHE A 111 -1.27 -9.53 -16.25
CA PHE A 111 -0.02 -10.11 -15.77
C PHE A 111 -0.32 -11.21 -14.75
N GLU A 112 0.36 -12.35 -14.81
CA GLU A 112 0.13 -13.43 -13.84
C GLU A 112 0.76 -13.09 -12.48
N GLU A 113 1.89 -12.37 -12.48
CA GLU A 113 2.60 -11.95 -11.27
C GLU A 113 2.95 -10.46 -11.27
N ILE A 114 3.02 -9.88 -10.07
CA ILE A 114 3.54 -8.54 -9.82
C ILE A 114 4.52 -8.63 -8.65
N GLU A 115 5.74 -8.18 -8.89
CA GLU A 115 6.74 -7.99 -7.85
C GLU A 115 6.60 -6.59 -7.25
N VAL A 116 6.59 -6.49 -5.93
CA VAL A 116 6.55 -5.22 -5.18
C VAL A 116 7.76 -5.16 -4.28
N LYS A 117 8.47 -4.04 -4.31
CA LYS A 117 9.58 -3.73 -3.40
C LYS A 117 9.30 -2.44 -2.68
N GLY A 118 9.65 -2.36 -1.41
CA GLY A 118 9.50 -1.12 -0.66
C GLY A 118 10.63 -0.88 0.30
N TRP A 119 10.91 0.40 0.54
CA TRP A 119 11.88 0.91 1.48
C TRP A 119 11.17 1.90 2.40
N LEU A 120 10.96 1.49 3.65
CA LEU A 120 10.37 2.34 4.68
C LEU A 120 11.48 2.96 5.52
N ARG A 121 11.58 4.29 5.49
CA ARG A 121 12.60 5.03 6.25
C ARG A 121 11.96 5.75 7.41
N SER A 122 12.46 5.48 8.61
CA SER A 122 12.05 6.24 9.79
C SER A 122 12.77 7.59 9.86
N HIS A 123 12.25 8.48 10.70
CA HIS A 123 12.89 9.75 11.02
C HIS A 123 14.29 9.54 11.63
N HIS A 124 14.42 8.53 12.50
CA HIS A 124 15.56 8.32 13.38
C HIS A 124 16.74 7.56 12.75
N THR A 125 16.54 6.92 11.59
CA THR A 125 17.64 6.27 10.86
C THR A 125 17.64 6.64 9.38
N THR A 126 18.80 6.54 8.76
CA THR A 126 18.95 6.65 7.30
C THR A 126 18.79 5.29 6.62
N GLU A 127 18.99 4.20 7.34
CA GLU A 127 18.85 2.84 6.82
C GLU A 127 17.35 2.47 6.70
N PRO A 128 16.88 2.09 5.50
CA PRO A 128 15.50 1.70 5.29
C PRO A 128 15.26 0.27 5.80
N VAL A 129 14.04 0.02 6.28
CA VAL A 129 13.50 -1.35 6.33
C VAL A 129 13.00 -1.68 4.93
N SER A 130 13.61 -2.68 4.30
CA SER A 130 13.20 -3.15 2.98
C SER A 130 12.26 -4.35 3.07
N PHE A 131 11.30 -4.42 2.14
CA PHE A 131 10.50 -5.62 1.93
C PHE A 131 10.36 -5.91 0.44
N GLU A 132 10.20 -7.18 0.10
CA GLU A 132 9.87 -7.65 -1.24
C GLU A 132 8.70 -8.63 -1.13
N ALA A 133 7.78 -8.55 -2.09
CA ALA A 133 6.60 -9.40 -2.13
C ALA A 133 6.20 -9.69 -3.57
N ILE A 134 5.83 -10.94 -3.85
CA ILE A 134 5.26 -11.35 -5.14
C ILE A 134 3.75 -11.56 -4.94
N PHE A 135 2.97 -10.93 -5.81
CA PHE A 135 1.52 -11.04 -5.85
C PHE A 135 1.10 -11.80 -7.10
N GLU A 136 0.23 -12.78 -6.94
CA GLU A 136 -0.27 -13.63 -8.03
C GLU A 136 -1.71 -13.25 -8.40
N LEU A 137 -1.99 -13.23 -9.70
CA LEU A 137 -3.29 -12.90 -10.26
C LEU A 137 -4.35 -13.89 -9.77
N GLN A 138 -5.40 -13.36 -9.16
CA GLN A 138 -6.54 -14.14 -8.72
C GLN A 138 -7.47 -14.39 -9.90
N ARG A 139 -7.61 -15.65 -10.29
CA ARG A 139 -8.62 -16.07 -11.26
C ARG A 139 -9.99 -16.02 -10.59
N ARG A 140 -10.81 -15.05 -10.98
CA ARG A 140 -12.19 -14.94 -10.48
C ARG A 140 -13.09 -15.87 -11.28
N GLU A 141 -13.81 -16.76 -10.57
CA GLU A 141 -14.79 -17.65 -11.17
C GLU A 141 -16.17 -17.00 -11.35
N ASN A 142 -16.47 -15.94 -10.61
CA ASN A 142 -17.72 -15.18 -10.69
C ASN A 142 -17.47 -13.73 -10.26
N GLU A 143 -18.14 -12.78 -10.92
CA GLU A 143 -18.06 -11.32 -10.75
C GLU A 143 -16.97 -10.61 -11.58
N GLU A 144 -17.27 -10.46 -12.89
CA GLU A 144 -16.67 -9.41 -13.71
C GLU A 144 -17.12 -8.05 -13.15
N SER A 145 -16.19 -7.31 -12.54
CA SER A 145 -16.41 -5.91 -12.20
C SER A 145 -15.97 -5.06 -13.38
N GLU A 146 -16.87 -4.25 -13.95
CA GLU A 146 -16.53 -3.32 -15.05
C GLU A 146 -15.42 -2.32 -14.66
N ARG A 147 -15.16 -2.11 -13.36
CA ARG A 147 -14.18 -1.15 -12.84
C ARG A 147 -12.86 -1.77 -12.39
N MET A 148 -12.85 -3.07 -12.09
CA MET A 148 -11.68 -3.74 -11.54
C MET A 148 -11.17 -4.77 -12.56
N LEU A 149 -10.05 -4.43 -13.19
CA LEU A 149 -9.47 -5.24 -14.26
C LEU A 149 -8.75 -6.49 -13.75
N GLY A 150 -8.18 -6.42 -12.56
CA GLY A 150 -7.43 -7.52 -11.96
C GLY A 150 -7.22 -7.31 -10.47
N GLU A 151 -7.08 -8.43 -9.77
CA GLU A 151 -6.72 -8.49 -8.36
C GLU A 151 -5.55 -9.44 -8.23
N TRP A 152 -4.47 -8.99 -7.61
CA TRP A 152 -3.33 -9.84 -7.28
C TRP A 152 -3.25 -9.95 -5.77
N ARG A 153 -2.99 -11.16 -5.27
CA ARG A 153 -2.86 -11.41 -3.84
C ARG A 153 -1.48 -11.96 -3.55
N PHE A 154 -0.96 -11.56 -2.40
CA PHE A 154 0.29 -12.10 -1.89
C PHE A 154 0.12 -13.60 -1.65
N VAL A 155 1.02 -14.40 -2.21
CA VAL A 155 1.07 -15.84 -1.99
C VAL A 155 2.36 -16.13 -1.23
N ARG A 156 2.22 -16.64 0.00
CA ARG A 156 3.37 -17.11 0.78
C ARG A 156 3.88 -18.39 0.13
N ARG A 157 5.10 -18.38 -0.39
CA ARG A 157 5.74 -19.62 -0.89
C ARG A 157 6.11 -20.48 0.32
N GLU A 158 5.67 -21.73 0.32
CA GLU A 158 6.00 -22.68 1.39
C GLU A 158 7.53 -22.85 1.48
N GLY A 159 8.11 -22.57 2.65
CA GLY A 159 9.54 -22.75 2.92
C GLY A 159 10.33 -21.49 3.34
N GLU A 160 9.76 -20.29 3.20
CA GLU A 160 10.35 -19.06 3.75
C GLU A 160 10.00 -18.93 5.24
N VAL A 161 11.01 -19.13 6.09
CA VAL A 161 10.97 -18.92 7.54
C VAL A 161 11.37 -17.48 7.83
N ASP A 162 10.69 -16.86 8.81
CA ASP A 162 10.93 -15.49 9.29
C ASP A 162 12.35 -15.27 9.86
#